data_AF-A0A0Q5MWR5-F1
#
_entry.id   AF-A0A0Q5MWR5-F1
#
_cell.length_a   1.000
_cell.length_b   1.000
_cell.length_c   1.000
_cell.angle_alpha   90.00
_cell.angle_beta   90.00
_cell.angle_gamma   90.00
#
_symmetry.space_group_name_H-M   'P 1'
#
loop_
_entity.id
_entity.type
_entity.pdbx_description
1 polymer ?
#
loop_
_entity_poly.entity_id
_entity_poly.type
_entity_poly.pdbx_seq_one_letter_code
_entity_poly.pdbx_strand_id
1 'polypeptide(L)'
;MQMSFLNDLFIGLDAAAKENFQERLDIVTHKIKFMDKMPAALLDVNSNPTYYLSEELSIAGGMLETDIFNAVFIVYYQPGKNLTDLMREVPAALNPEWQAVKNNRVILLSDDTDQKRSAENAVSLIEDMAEMLHPGSFIFGHEGDKWIRFGV
;
A
#
# COMPACT_ATOMS: atom_id res chain seq x y z
N MET A 1 8.36 -22.13 3.64
CA MET A 1 7.69 -21.26 4.62
C MET A 1 8.48 -19.97 4.63
N GLN A 2 8.00 -18.95 3.91
CA GLN A 2 8.72 -17.69 3.80
C GLN A 2 8.66 -17.02 5.19
N MET A 3 9.80 -16.74 5.81
CA MET A 3 9.81 -15.93 7.03
C MET A 3 9.35 -14.53 6.62
N SER A 4 8.13 -14.15 7.00
CA SER A 4 7.60 -12.82 6.76
C SER A 4 8.37 -11.81 7.63
N PHE A 5 8.76 -10.66 7.08
CA PHE A 5 9.39 -9.57 7.83
C PHE A 5 8.60 -9.15 9.09
N LEU A 6 7.28 -9.41 9.11
CA LEU A 6 6.41 -9.18 10.26
C LEU A 6 6.81 -10.01 11.48
N ASN A 7 7.35 -11.22 11.29
CA ASN A 7 7.83 -12.03 12.41
C ASN A 7 8.95 -11.31 13.17
N ASP A 8 9.86 -10.66 12.44
CA ASP A 8 10.96 -9.89 13.02
C ASP A 8 10.44 -8.64 13.74
N LEU A 9 9.43 -7.97 13.17
CA LEU A 9 8.77 -6.83 13.81
C LEU A 9 7.99 -7.21 15.08
N PHE A 10 7.56 -8.47 15.19
CA PHE A 10 6.83 -8.96 16.36
C PHE A 10 7.76 -9.45 17.48
N ILE A 11 9.09 -9.50 17.24
CA ILE A 11 10.06 -9.87 18.27
C ILE A 11 10.07 -8.80 19.36
N GLY A 12 9.95 -9.24 20.62
CA GLY A 12 10.03 -8.36 21.78
C GLY A 12 8.73 -7.65 22.14
N LEU A 13 7.66 -7.81 21.36
CA LEU A 13 6.31 -7.39 21.75
C LEU A 13 5.77 -8.28 22.88
N ASP A 14 4.93 -7.72 23.72
CA ASP A 14 4.15 -8.51 24.67
C ASP A 14 3.10 -9.40 23.94
N ALA A 15 2.57 -10.38 24.66
CA ALA A 15 1.64 -11.35 24.08
C ALA A 15 0.34 -10.70 23.57
N ALA A 16 -0.16 -9.65 24.25
CA ALA A 16 -1.41 -9.00 23.89
C ALA A 16 -1.27 -8.19 22.59
N ALA A 17 -0.18 -7.43 22.46
CA ALA A 17 0.13 -6.69 21.25
C ALA A 17 0.33 -7.63 20.06
N LYS A 18 1.05 -8.74 20.27
CA LYS A 18 1.29 -9.74 19.23
C LYS A 18 0.00 -10.42 18.76
N GLU A 19 -0.88 -10.79 19.70
CA GLU A 19 -2.18 -11.38 19.40
C GLU A 19 -3.06 -10.40 18.60
N ASN A 20 -3.17 -9.15 19.06
CA ASN A 20 -3.93 -8.10 18.38
C ASN A 20 -3.47 -7.86 16.93
N PHE A 21 -2.16 -7.73 16.72
CA PHE A 21 -1.60 -7.53 15.37
C PHE A 21 -1.76 -8.76 14.48
N GLN A 22 -1.61 -9.96 15.04
CA GLN A 22 -1.82 -11.20 14.29
C GLN A 22 -3.29 -11.36 13.87
N GLU A 23 -4.24 -11.06 14.76
CA GLU A 23 -5.68 -11.14 14.45
C GLU A 23 -6.06 -10.21 13.28
N ARG A 24 -5.57 -8.97 13.31
CA ARG A 24 -5.76 -7.99 12.23
C ARG A 24 -5.22 -8.49 10.88
N LEU A 25 -3.99 -9.02 10.88
CA LEU A 25 -3.40 -9.62 9.68
C LEU A 25 -4.18 -10.85 9.20
N ASP A 26 -4.65 -11.69 10.11
CA ASP A 26 -5.43 -12.87 9.79
C ASP A 26 -6.75 -12.49 9.12
N ILE A 27 -7.42 -11.42 9.56
CA ILE A 27 -8.63 -10.90 8.91
C ILE A 27 -8.35 -10.50 7.46
N VAL A 28 -7.30 -9.71 7.23
CA VAL A 28 -6.91 -9.27 5.88
C VAL A 28 -6.56 -10.47 5.02
N THR A 29 -5.59 -11.27 5.45
CA THR A 29 -5.07 -12.39 4.67
C THR A 29 -6.11 -13.49 4.43
N HIS A 30 -7.07 -13.70 5.34
CA HIS A 30 -8.16 -14.65 5.13
C HIS A 30 -9.08 -14.21 3.99
N LYS A 31 -9.49 -12.94 3.96
CA LYS A 31 -10.32 -12.38 2.88
C LYS A 31 -9.59 -12.40 1.53
N ILE A 32 -8.33 -11.98 1.51
CA ILE A 32 -7.50 -11.91 0.30
C ILE A 32 -7.34 -13.27 -0.39
N LYS A 33 -7.35 -14.40 0.34
CA LYS A 33 -7.28 -15.76 -0.26
C LYS A 33 -8.40 -16.05 -1.25
N PHE A 34 -9.52 -15.32 -1.18
CA PHE A 34 -10.69 -15.50 -2.04
C PHE A 34 -10.85 -14.37 -3.07
N MET A 35 -9.85 -13.51 -3.22
CA MET A 35 -9.87 -12.37 -4.14
C MET A 35 -8.81 -12.54 -5.23
N ASP A 36 -9.07 -11.98 -6.40
CA ASP A 36 -8.06 -11.87 -7.45
C ASP A 36 -6.94 -10.94 -7.00
N LYS A 37 -5.70 -11.30 -7.31
CA LYS A 37 -4.55 -10.44 -7.03
C LYS A 37 -4.59 -9.22 -7.95
N MET A 38 -4.29 -8.04 -7.39
CA MET A 38 -4.39 -6.76 -8.11
C MET A 38 -3.02 -6.34 -8.65
N PRO A 39 -2.80 -6.27 -9.98
CA PRO A 39 -1.56 -5.75 -10.55
C PRO A 39 -1.34 -4.29 -10.14
N ALA A 40 -0.25 -4.00 -9.43
CA ALA A 40 0.05 -2.66 -8.93
C ALA A 40 1.52 -2.31 -9.13
N ALA A 41 1.76 -1.15 -9.73
CA ALA A 41 3.10 -0.55 -9.79
C ALA A 41 3.33 0.34 -8.57
N LEU A 42 4.54 0.28 -8.01
CA LEU A 42 4.98 1.15 -6.92
C LEU A 42 6.00 2.14 -7.48
N LEU A 43 5.75 3.45 -7.31
CA LEU A 43 6.58 4.51 -7.88
C LEU A 43 7.01 5.54 -6.84
N ASP A 44 8.19 6.12 -7.05
CA ASP A 44 8.59 7.36 -6.38
C ASP A 44 7.97 8.60 -7.06
N VAL A 45 8.17 9.80 -6.50
CA VAL A 45 7.63 11.05 -7.08
C VAL A 45 8.15 11.38 -8.48
N ASN A 46 9.26 10.77 -8.91
CA ASN A 46 9.82 10.95 -10.25
C ASN A 46 9.34 9.87 -11.23
N SER A 47 8.34 9.06 -10.84
CA SER A 47 7.84 7.91 -11.58
C SER A 47 8.88 6.80 -11.82
N ASN A 48 9.91 6.70 -10.97
CA ASN A 48 10.81 5.56 -10.98
C ASN A 48 10.19 4.40 -10.20
N PRO A 49 10.28 3.15 -10.70
CA PRO A 49 9.87 1.98 -9.94
C PRO A 49 10.61 1.85 -8.60
N THR A 50 9.85 1.60 -7.53
CA THR A 50 10.36 1.30 -6.20
C THR A 50 9.83 -0.05 -5.72
N TYR A 51 10.57 -0.72 -4.83
CA TYR A 51 10.21 -2.03 -4.30
C TYR A 51 10.06 -2.02 -2.78
N TYR A 52 10.14 -0.84 -2.17
CA TYR A 52 10.19 -0.68 -0.71
C TYR A 52 9.00 -1.31 0.00
N LEU A 53 7.80 -1.20 -0.59
CA LEU A 53 6.54 -1.71 -0.01
C LEU A 53 6.03 -2.99 -0.70
N SER A 54 6.92 -3.72 -1.38
CA SER A 54 6.52 -4.88 -2.20
C SER A 54 6.01 -6.06 -1.36
N GLU A 55 6.52 -6.23 -0.13
CA GLU A 55 6.06 -7.28 0.77
C GLU A 55 4.67 -6.96 1.33
N GLU A 56 4.45 -5.73 1.79
CA GLU A 56 3.16 -5.21 2.26
C GLU A 56 2.11 -5.33 1.14
N LEU A 57 2.47 -4.92 -0.08
CA LEU A 57 1.62 -5.03 -1.26
C LEU A 57 1.18 -6.48 -1.51
N SER A 58 2.12 -7.42 -1.46
CA SER A 58 1.84 -8.85 -1.71
C SER A 58 0.86 -9.45 -0.68
N ILE A 59 1.07 -9.11 0.60
CA ILE A 59 0.21 -9.56 1.71
C ILE A 59 -1.20 -8.98 1.56
N ALA A 60 -1.30 -7.70 1.19
CA ALA A 60 -2.55 -6.98 1.00
C ALA A 60 -3.35 -7.39 -0.25
N GLY A 61 -2.86 -8.35 -1.05
CA GLY A 61 -3.57 -8.81 -2.25
C GLY A 61 -3.08 -8.19 -3.56
N GLY A 62 -2.06 -7.34 -3.51
CA GLY A 62 -1.40 -6.83 -4.70
C GLY A 62 -0.47 -7.85 -5.36
N MET A 63 -0.21 -7.62 -6.63
CA MET A 63 0.83 -8.26 -7.42
C MET A 63 1.70 -7.15 -7.99
N LEU A 64 2.97 -7.13 -7.64
CA LEU A 64 3.89 -6.12 -8.16
C LEU A 64 3.94 -6.22 -9.69
N GLU A 65 3.57 -5.12 -10.36
CA GLU A 65 3.61 -4.99 -11.80
C GLU A 65 4.74 -4.02 -12.19
N THR A 66 5.70 -4.52 -12.98
CA THR A 66 6.87 -3.75 -13.40
C THR A 66 6.64 -3.01 -14.71
N ASP A 67 5.68 -3.45 -15.52
CA ASP A 67 5.21 -2.72 -16.70
C ASP A 67 4.04 -1.81 -16.32
N ILE A 68 4.34 -0.52 -16.17
CA ILE A 68 3.36 0.51 -15.80
C ILE A 68 2.15 0.58 -16.74
N PHE A 69 2.28 0.13 -18.00
CA PHE A 69 1.16 0.11 -18.94
C PHE A 69 0.15 -1.01 -18.63
N ASN A 70 0.58 -2.08 -17.96
CA ASN A 70 -0.28 -3.19 -17.52
C ASN A 70 -0.75 -3.04 -16.07
N ALA A 71 -0.20 -2.07 -15.33
CA ALA A 71 -0.57 -1.83 -13.95
C ALA A 71 -2.03 -1.37 -13.84
N VAL A 72 -2.80 -2.11 -13.04
CA VAL A 72 -4.20 -1.78 -12.74
C VAL A 72 -4.25 -0.63 -11.73
N PHE A 73 -3.36 -0.65 -10.74
CA PHE A 73 -3.13 0.44 -9.80
C PHE A 73 -1.71 0.98 -9.93
N ILE A 74 -1.55 2.28 -9.68
CA ILE A 74 -0.24 2.90 -9.48
C ILE A 74 -0.26 3.52 -8.08
N VAL A 75 0.72 3.15 -7.24
CA VAL A 75 0.87 3.68 -5.89
C VAL A 75 2.14 4.51 -5.84
N TYR A 76 1.97 5.81 -5.62
CA TYR A 76 3.07 6.73 -5.38
C TYR A 76 3.39 6.78 -3.89
N TYR A 77 4.64 6.52 -3.55
CA TYR A 77 5.15 6.61 -2.19
C TYR A 77 6.58 7.14 -2.20
N GLN A 78 6.86 8.13 -1.36
CA GLN A 78 8.19 8.68 -1.16
C GLN A 78 8.41 8.91 0.33
N PRO A 79 9.37 8.22 0.96
CA PRO A 79 9.72 8.47 2.36
C PRO A 79 9.97 9.95 2.64
N GLY A 80 9.37 10.46 3.71
CA GLY A 80 9.49 11.86 4.13
C GLY A 80 8.58 12.86 3.40
N LYS A 81 7.70 12.40 2.50
CA LYS A 81 6.69 13.26 1.85
C LYS A 81 5.29 12.94 2.35
N ASN A 82 4.52 13.99 2.66
CA ASN A 82 3.12 13.88 3.03
C ASN A 82 2.20 13.95 1.79
N LEU A 83 0.89 13.78 1.96
CA LEU A 83 -0.08 13.90 0.86
C LEU A 83 0.01 15.23 0.10
N THR A 84 0.26 16.34 0.80
CA THR A 84 0.34 17.67 0.16
C THR A 84 1.53 17.76 -0.79
N ASP A 85 2.68 17.21 -0.39
CA ASP A 85 3.85 17.12 -1.25
C ASP A 85 3.60 16.22 -2.46
N LEU A 86 3.00 15.05 -2.24
CA LEU A 86 2.67 14.12 -3.33
C LEU A 86 1.67 14.73 -4.31
N MET A 87 0.61 15.39 -3.82
CA MET A 87 -0.38 16.09 -4.66
C MET A 87 0.23 17.21 -5.49
N ARG A 88 1.31 17.85 -5.03
CA ARG A 88 1.99 18.92 -5.76
C ARG A 88 2.92 18.38 -6.84
N GLU A 89 3.55 17.23 -6.61
CA GLU A 89 4.65 16.74 -7.45
C GLU A 89 4.22 15.65 -8.43
N VAL A 90 3.37 14.70 -8.00
CA VAL A 90 2.95 13.56 -8.82
C VAL A 90 2.19 13.96 -10.08
N PRO A 91 1.26 14.94 -10.09
CA PRO A 91 0.46 15.23 -11.29
C PRO A 91 1.29 15.56 -12.53
N ALA A 92 2.46 16.20 -12.36
CA ALA A 92 3.35 16.54 -13.47
C ALA A 92 4.05 15.30 -14.08
N ALA A 93 4.12 14.20 -13.34
CA ALA A 93 4.79 12.96 -13.73
C ALA A 93 3.80 11.91 -14.30
N LEU A 94 2.49 12.17 -14.26
CA LEU A 94 1.47 11.27 -14.76
C LEU A 94 1.43 11.26 -16.29
N ASN A 95 1.38 10.05 -16.85
CA ASN A 95 1.10 9.88 -18.28
C ASN A 95 -0.39 9.53 -18.49
N PRO A 96 -1.15 10.33 -19.25
CA PRO A 96 -2.57 10.06 -19.51
C PRO A 96 -2.81 8.74 -20.25
N GLU A 97 -1.79 8.13 -20.87
CA GLU A 97 -1.92 6.85 -21.56
C GLU A 97 -1.93 5.63 -20.63
N TRP A 98 -1.48 5.78 -19.38
CA TRP A 98 -1.47 4.68 -18.42
C TRP A 98 -2.89 4.26 -18.04
N GLN A 99 -3.12 2.94 -17.98
CA GLN A 99 -4.43 2.38 -17.64
C GLN A 99 -4.89 2.84 -16.26
N ALA A 100 -4.00 2.86 -15.26
CA ALA A 100 -4.33 3.34 -13.93
C ALA A 100 -4.78 4.81 -13.91
N VAL A 101 -4.18 5.68 -14.74
CA VAL A 101 -4.59 7.09 -14.85
C VAL A 101 -5.98 7.20 -15.48
N LYS A 102 -6.21 6.53 -16.63
CA LYS A 102 -7.50 6.52 -17.33
C LYS A 102 -8.66 6.03 -16.46
N ASN A 103 -8.37 5.16 -15.50
CA ASN A 103 -9.37 4.51 -14.65
C ASN A 103 -9.44 5.10 -13.23
N ASN A 104 -8.78 6.23 -12.94
CA ASN A 104 -8.73 6.85 -11.61
C ASN A 104 -8.22 5.89 -10.51
N ARG A 105 -7.19 5.12 -10.84
CA ARG A 105 -6.52 4.12 -9.99
C ARG A 105 -5.09 4.52 -9.63
N VAL A 106 -4.81 5.83 -9.62
CA VAL A 106 -3.58 6.38 -9.05
C VAL A 106 -3.81 6.65 -7.57
N ILE A 107 -2.89 6.21 -6.73
CA ILE A 107 -2.96 6.30 -5.28
C ILE A 107 -1.76 7.09 -4.80
N LEU A 108 -1.98 8.11 -3.98
CA LEU A 108 -0.92 8.82 -3.27
C LEU A 108 -0.91 8.29 -1.84
N LEU A 109 0.17 7.67 -1.44
CA LEU A 109 0.34 7.06 -0.13
C LEU A 109 1.36 7.87 0.67
N SER A 110 0.98 8.33 1.86
CA SER A 110 1.85 9.02 2.81
C SER A 110 1.80 8.37 4.19
N ASP A 111 1.78 7.04 4.24
CA ASP A 111 1.86 6.33 5.50
C ASP A 111 3.32 6.37 5.99
N ASP A 112 3.53 6.88 7.19
CA ASP A 112 4.82 7.02 7.90
C ASP A 112 5.65 8.30 7.61
N THR A 113 5.25 9.41 8.25
CA THR A 113 6.07 10.64 8.36
C THR A 113 7.27 10.46 9.31
N ASP A 114 7.31 9.41 10.12
CA ASP A 114 8.22 9.29 11.27
C ASP A 114 9.33 8.26 11.07
N GLN A 115 9.36 7.57 9.90
CA GLN A 115 10.43 6.69 9.42
C GLN A 115 10.74 5.49 10.34
N LYS A 116 9.82 5.11 11.23
CA LYS A 116 10.01 3.95 12.12
C LYS A 116 9.12 2.81 11.67
N ARG A 117 9.74 1.81 11.03
CA ARG A 117 9.10 0.53 10.71
C ARG A 117 8.79 -0.24 12.01
N SER A 118 7.61 0.01 12.57
CA SER A 118 7.06 -0.70 13.73
C SER A 118 6.08 -1.80 13.26
N ALA A 119 5.78 -2.75 14.13
CA ALA A 119 4.72 -3.74 13.87
C ALA A 119 3.37 -3.08 13.59
N GLU A 120 3.02 -2.05 14.38
CA GLU A 120 1.76 -1.32 14.22
C GLU A 120 1.66 -0.62 12.87
N ASN A 121 2.71 0.10 12.47
CA ASN A 121 2.75 0.80 11.18
C ASN A 121 2.67 -0.20 10.03
N ALA A 122 3.42 -1.32 10.09
CA ALA A 122 3.39 -2.34 9.06
C ALA A 122 2.00 -2.99 8.90
N VAL A 123 1.33 -3.30 10.01
CA VAL A 123 -0.02 -3.88 9.98
C VAL A 123 -1.04 -2.87 9.45
N SER A 124 -0.98 -1.61 9.91
CA SER A 124 -1.83 -0.55 9.39
C SER A 124 -1.63 -0.35 7.89
N LEU A 125 -0.39 -0.37 7.42
CA LEU A 125 -0.08 -0.20 6.00
C LEU A 125 -0.66 -1.34 5.16
N ILE A 126 -0.60 -2.58 5.65
CA ILE A 126 -1.19 -3.73 4.96
C ILE A 126 -2.71 -3.60 4.88
N GLU A 127 -3.36 -3.11 5.94
CA GLU A 127 -4.80 -2.82 5.95
C GLU A 127 -5.15 -1.71 4.94
N ASP A 128 -4.38 -0.63 4.92
CA ASP A 128 -4.54 0.48 3.97
C ASP A 128 -4.37 0.01 2.52
N MET A 129 -3.35 -0.80 2.25
CA MET A 129 -3.15 -1.40 0.94
C MET A 129 -4.29 -2.34 0.55
N ALA A 130 -4.87 -3.09 1.50
CA ALA A 130 -5.99 -3.97 1.20
C ALA A 130 -7.25 -3.14 0.84
N GLU A 131 -7.51 -2.06 1.59
CA GLU A 131 -8.60 -1.12 1.31
C GLU A 131 -8.43 -0.40 -0.03
N MET A 132 -7.21 0.05 -0.34
CA MET A 132 -6.92 0.78 -1.56
C MET A 132 -7.07 -0.12 -2.81
N LEU A 133 -6.63 -1.39 -2.74
CA LEU A 133 -6.63 -2.33 -3.87
C LEU A 133 -7.96 -3.06 -4.07
N HIS A 134 -8.72 -3.27 -3.00
CA HIS A 134 -9.99 -4.00 -3.02
C HIS A 134 -11.14 -3.13 -2.48
N PRO A 135 -11.50 -2.04 -3.19
CA PRO A 135 -12.51 -1.10 -2.74
C PRO A 135 -13.85 -1.80 -2.44
N GLY A 136 -14.42 -1.48 -1.29
CA GLY A 136 -15.69 -2.06 -0.81
C GLY A 136 -15.55 -3.44 -0.13
N SER A 137 -14.38 -4.08 -0.17
CA SER A 137 -14.13 -5.35 0.53
C SER A 137 -13.51 -5.18 1.91
N PHE A 138 -12.74 -4.10 2.07
CA PHE A 138 -12.15 -3.62 3.31
C PHE A 138 -12.57 -2.17 3.53
N ILE A 139 -12.79 -1.80 4.79
CA ILE A 139 -13.16 -0.45 5.21
C ILE A 139 -12.46 -0.21 6.55
N PHE A 140 -11.27 0.39 6.50
CA PHE A 140 -10.50 0.78 7.69
C PHE A 140 -10.59 2.30 7.92
N GLY A 141 -10.93 3.07 6.88
CA GLY A 141 -11.33 4.47 7.01
C GLY A 141 -10.16 5.45 7.02
N HIS A 142 -9.01 5.07 6.46
CA HIS A 142 -7.83 5.93 6.39
C HIS A 142 -7.69 6.67 5.04
N GLU A 143 -8.63 6.48 4.11
CA GLU A 143 -8.73 7.30 2.90
C GLU A 143 -8.98 8.78 3.26
N GLY A 144 -8.18 9.68 2.70
CA GLY A 144 -8.21 11.12 3.01
C GLY A 144 -7.22 11.56 4.09
N ASP A 145 -6.67 10.62 4.86
CA ASP A 145 -5.66 10.90 5.90
C ASP A 145 -4.30 10.33 5.51
N LYS A 146 -4.19 9.00 5.38
CA LYS A 146 -2.93 8.32 5.06
C LYS A 146 -2.69 8.15 3.58
N TRP A 147 -3.77 8.08 2.80
CA TRP A 147 -3.71 7.90 1.36
C TRP A 147 -4.93 8.51 0.68
N ILE A 148 -4.82 8.84 -0.61
CA ILE A 148 -5.96 9.28 -1.43
C ILE A 148 -5.92 8.64 -2.81
N ARG A 149 -7.10 8.48 -3.43
CA ARG A 149 -7.20 8.24 -4.88
C ARG A 149 -7.10 9.57 -5.61
N PHE A 150 -6.17 9.63 -6.56
CA PHE A 150 -6.01 10.78 -7.43
C PHE A 150 -6.67 10.48 -8.78
N GLY A 151 -7.71 11.24 -9.10
CA GLY A 151 -8.35 11.26 -10.41
C GLY A 151 -7.99 12.55 -11.15
N VAL A 152 -7.84 12.46 -12.47
CA VAL A 152 -7.55 13.60 -13.37
C VAL A 152 -8.79 13.96 -14.17
#